data_AF-A0A843HSW8-F1
#
_entry.id   AF-A0A843HSW8-F1
#
_cell.length_a   1.000
_cell.length_b   1.000
_cell.length_c   1.000
_cell.angle_alpha   90.00
_cell.angle_beta   90.00
_cell.angle_gamma   90.00
#
_symmetry.space_group_name_H-M   'P 1'
#
loop_
_entity.id
_entity.type
_entity.pdbx_description
1 polymer ?
#
loop_
_entity_poly.entity_id
_entity_poly.type
_entity_poly.pdbx_seq_one_letter_code
_entity_poly.pdbx_strand_id
1 'polypeptide(L)'
;ITPHGPSAIIEKFDIDAVRWDKQLEKSFYDTDLKAREAVMNLHNKDVPFSAMQKAFSVGAFGLKKNRRLVPTRWSITACDSTIADSLLKEVRHYDIMDSHRVYEFSSLNNYYAIILTPTEWQYEWFEAFIKVLGGEEMMFSDYETNSDKTEYSCVGGCYYSAKMAVLDKLAKLKLQSGVIILREAYSGYVPLGVFNVRENIKYAMDGDYKEFESLKEALVYCGTKLQIPISKYVKQSNLLKELLHSKQTTLDSFFKKSPDLQQ
;
A
#
# COMPACT_ATOMS: atom_id res chain seq x y z
N ILE A 1 5.84 -17.63 15.62
CA ILE A 1 7.25 -17.25 15.40
C ILE A 1 7.27 -15.78 14.96
N THR A 2 7.73 -14.91 15.84
CA THR A 2 7.74 -13.45 15.70
C THR A 2 9.02 -13.04 14.97
N PRO A 3 8.99 -12.25 13.88
CA PRO A 3 10.21 -11.72 13.32
C PRO A 3 10.67 -10.54 14.18
N HIS A 4 11.65 -10.80 15.02
CA HIS A 4 12.47 -9.75 15.62
C HIS A 4 13.49 -9.29 14.55
N GLY A 5 13.76 -7.98 14.47
CA GLY A 5 14.99 -7.49 13.84
C GLY A 5 16.23 -8.08 14.53
N PRO A 6 17.46 -7.84 14.03
CA PRO A 6 18.67 -8.50 14.51
C PRO A 6 18.78 -8.43 16.04
N SER A 7 18.83 -9.60 16.69
CA SER A 7 18.91 -9.75 18.14
C SER A 7 20.36 -9.88 18.57
N ALA A 8 20.84 -8.95 19.39
CA ALA A 8 22.10 -9.06 20.14
C ALA A 8 21.79 -9.37 21.61
N ILE A 9 22.73 -10.01 22.31
CA ILE A 9 22.62 -10.32 23.74
C ILE A 9 22.77 -9.01 24.53
N ILE A 10 21.74 -8.64 25.31
CA ILE A 10 21.75 -7.45 26.17
C ILE A 10 22.43 -7.83 27.49
N GLU A 11 23.66 -7.36 27.71
CA GLU A 11 24.40 -7.61 28.96
C GLU A 11 23.94 -6.75 30.14
N LYS A 12 23.15 -5.68 29.89
CA LYS A 12 22.58 -4.83 30.95
C LYS A 12 21.33 -4.09 30.46
N PHE A 13 20.25 -4.21 31.22
CA PHE A 13 18.96 -3.56 30.95
C PHE A 13 18.71 -2.51 32.05
N ASP A 14 19.03 -1.25 31.76
CA ASP A 14 18.61 -0.11 32.57
C ASP A 14 17.31 0.45 31.99
N ILE A 15 16.23 0.37 32.77
CA ILE A 15 14.94 0.95 32.40
C ILE A 15 14.98 2.42 32.85
N ASP A 16 15.51 3.27 31.99
CA ASP A 16 15.15 4.68 32.08
C ASP A 16 13.68 4.82 31.71
N ALA A 17 12.92 5.55 32.54
CA ALA A 17 11.54 5.88 32.24
C ALA A 17 11.50 6.60 30.88
N VAL A 18 11.12 5.87 29.83
CA VAL A 18 10.92 6.42 28.49
C VAL A 18 10.01 7.62 28.67
N ARG A 19 10.57 8.84 28.56
CA ARG A 19 9.78 10.06 28.51
C ARG A 19 8.78 9.87 27.39
N TRP A 20 7.54 9.61 27.76
CA TRP A 20 6.45 9.53 26.81
C TRP A 20 6.41 10.89 26.13
N ASP A 21 6.45 10.88 24.80
CA ASP A 21 6.33 12.11 24.03
C ASP A 21 5.06 12.83 24.50
N LYS A 22 5.17 14.12 24.86
CA LYS A 22 4.04 14.91 25.37
C LYS A 22 2.83 14.85 24.44
N GLN A 23 3.05 14.60 23.15
CA GLN A 23 1.98 14.41 22.17
C GLN A 23 1.25 13.06 22.34
N LEU A 24 1.98 12.00 22.65
CA LEU A 24 1.43 10.69 23.00
C LEU A 24 0.71 10.73 24.34
N GLU A 25 1.27 11.42 25.33
CA GLU A 25 0.59 11.65 26.62
C GLU A 25 -0.73 12.39 26.40
N LYS A 26 -0.74 13.47 25.62
CA LYS A 26 -1.96 14.25 25.36
C LYS A 26 -3.07 13.41 24.71
N SER A 27 -2.73 12.59 23.71
CA SER A 27 -3.69 11.67 23.08
C SER A 27 -4.08 10.48 23.98
N PHE A 28 -3.23 10.10 24.95
CA PHE A 28 -3.52 9.04 25.93
C PHE A 28 -4.46 9.53 27.05
N TYR A 29 -4.29 10.76 27.49
CA TYR A 29 -5.14 11.42 28.50
C TYR A 29 -6.46 11.92 27.92
N ASP A 30 -6.57 12.08 26.61
CA ASP A 30 -7.84 12.35 25.94
C ASP A 30 -8.67 11.05 25.87
N THR A 31 -9.57 10.89 26.85
CA THR A 31 -10.44 9.71 26.96
C THR A 31 -11.64 9.74 26.02
N ASP A 32 -11.81 10.81 25.24
CA ASP A 32 -12.97 11.04 24.37
C ASP A 32 -12.64 10.89 22.87
N LEU A 33 -11.35 10.86 22.51
CA LEU A 33 -10.90 10.72 21.13
C LEU A 33 -11.09 9.29 20.59
N LYS A 34 -11.74 9.15 19.42
CA LYS A 34 -11.86 7.85 18.74
C LYS A 34 -10.46 7.40 18.30
N ALA A 35 -10.17 6.08 18.40
CA ALA A 35 -8.84 5.55 18.08
C ALA A 35 -8.36 5.91 16.67
N ARG A 36 -9.28 6.01 15.70
CA ARG A 36 -9.01 6.49 14.35
C ARG A 36 -8.50 7.94 14.30
N GLU A 37 -9.17 8.84 15.03
CA GLU A 37 -8.76 10.25 15.10
C GLU A 37 -7.41 10.38 15.81
N ALA A 38 -7.14 9.57 16.84
CA ALA A 38 -5.85 9.52 17.51
C ALA A 38 -4.71 9.14 16.56
N VAL A 39 -4.90 8.06 15.81
CA VAL A 39 -3.91 7.58 14.82
C VAL A 39 -3.67 8.63 13.74
N MET A 40 -4.73 9.23 13.19
CA MET A 40 -4.59 10.29 12.17
C MET A 40 -3.91 11.53 12.72
N ASN A 41 -4.24 11.97 13.93
CA ASN A 41 -3.60 13.13 14.55
C ASN A 41 -2.10 12.92 14.79
N LEU A 42 -1.68 11.69 15.11
CA LEU A 42 -0.26 11.36 15.27
C LEU A 42 0.44 11.27 13.91
N HIS A 43 -0.21 10.67 12.91
CA HIS A 43 0.30 10.61 11.54
C HIS A 43 0.52 12.01 10.96
N ASN A 44 -0.46 12.90 11.11
CA ASN A 44 -0.38 14.29 10.63
C ASN A 44 0.66 15.15 11.37
N LYS A 45 1.18 14.68 12.50
CA LYS A 45 2.27 15.33 13.26
C LYS A 45 3.63 14.67 13.01
N ASP A 46 3.72 13.80 12.01
CA ASP A 46 4.93 13.04 11.66
C ASP A 46 5.48 12.22 12.84
N VAL A 47 4.62 11.78 13.76
CA VAL A 47 5.02 10.91 14.86
C VAL A 47 5.49 9.57 14.28
N PRO A 48 6.64 9.01 14.73
CA PRO A 48 7.15 7.76 14.21
C PRO A 48 6.11 6.63 14.26
N PHE A 49 5.95 5.89 13.16
CA PHE A 49 4.97 4.80 13.08
C PHE A 49 5.14 3.76 14.18
N SER A 50 6.39 3.45 14.56
CA SER A 50 6.68 2.52 15.67
C SER A 50 6.09 2.99 16.99
N ALA A 51 6.07 4.31 17.25
CA ALA A 51 5.46 4.89 18.43
C ALA A 51 3.92 4.82 18.36
N MET A 52 3.34 5.13 17.20
CA MET A 52 1.90 4.96 16.97
C MET A 52 1.45 3.50 17.16
N GLN A 53 2.17 2.57 16.57
CA GLN A 53 1.92 1.13 16.66
C GLN A 53 2.08 0.60 18.09
N LYS A 54 3.10 1.06 18.83
CA LYS A 54 3.29 0.68 20.24
C LYS A 54 2.15 1.19 21.11
N ALA A 55 1.74 2.43 20.92
CA ALA A 55 0.61 3.03 21.63
C ALA A 55 -0.72 2.33 21.29
N PHE A 56 -0.94 1.99 20.02
CA PHE A 56 -2.12 1.24 19.61
C PHE A 56 -2.16 -0.16 20.25
N SER A 57 -1.02 -0.86 20.25
CA SER A 57 -0.91 -2.22 20.82
C SER A 57 -1.19 -2.27 22.32
N VAL A 58 -0.75 -1.26 23.07
CA VAL A 58 -1.05 -1.15 24.52
C VAL A 58 -2.44 -0.59 24.84
N GLY A 59 -3.27 -0.35 23.82
CA GLY A 59 -4.60 0.20 24.00
C GLY A 59 -4.59 1.66 24.48
N ALA A 60 -3.58 2.43 24.11
CA ALA A 60 -3.44 3.85 24.50
C ALA A 60 -4.54 4.74 23.90
N PHE A 61 -5.20 4.29 22.82
CA PHE A 61 -6.18 5.06 22.06
C PHE A 61 -7.61 4.55 22.20
N GLY A 62 -8.56 5.47 22.07
CA GLY A 62 -9.99 5.17 22.10
C GLY A 62 -10.63 5.45 23.46
N LEU A 63 -11.96 5.47 23.46
CA LEU A 63 -12.78 5.66 24.65
C LEU A 63 -12.36 4.66 25.74
N LYS A 64 -12.24 5.11 26.99
CA LYS A 64 -11.73 4.30 28.13
C LYS A 64 -12.38 2.90 28.23
N LYS A 65 -13.65 2.77 27.86
CA LYS A 65 -14.43 1.51 27.86
C LYS A 65 -14.11 0.54 26.71
N ASN A 66 -13.50 1.03 25.63
CA ASN A 66 -13.21 0.28 24.40
C ASN A 66 -11.71 0.04 24.18
N ARG A 67 -10.84 0.50 25.09
CA ARG A 67 -9.39 0.24 25.05
C ARG A 67 -9.15 -1.25 25.25
N ARG A 68 -8.46 -1.90 24.30
CA ARG A 68 -8.08 -3.31 24.36
C ARG A 68 -6.62 -3.45 23.98
N LEU A 69 -5.93 -4.40 24.61
CA LEU A 69 -4.62 -4.83 24.14
C LEU A 69 -4.79 -5.52 22.80
N VAL A 70 -4.02 -5.09 21.81
CA VAL A 70 -4.02 -5.66 20.47
C VAL A 70 -2.64 -6.27 20.21
N PRO A 71 -2.55 -7.53 19.74
CA PRO A 71 -1.28 -8.11 19.34
C PRO A 71 -0.51 -7.18 18.38
N THR A 72 0.80 -7.04 18.57
CA THR A 72 1.66 -6.12 17.82
C THR A 72 1.48 -6.26 16.31
N ARG A 73 1.35 -7.50 15.81
CA ARG A 73 1.18 -7.77 14.37
C ARG A 73 -0.14 -7.23 13.83
N TRP A 74 -1.23 -7.34 14.59
CA TRP A 74 -2.52 -6.76 14.23
C TRP A 74 -2.54 -5.24 14.40
N SER A 75 -1.73 -4.71 15.31
CA SER A 75 -1.60 -3.26 15.52
C SER A 75 -0.96 -2.56 14.32
N ILE A 76 0.00 -3.20 13.63
CA ILE A 76 0.61 -2.66 12.40
C ILE A 76 -0.47 -2.50 11.32
N THR A 77 -1.12 -3.61 10.95
CA THR A 77 -2.15 -3.59 9.90
C THR A 77 -3.32 -2.68 10.27
N ALA A 78 -3.75 -2.66 11.54
CA ALA A 78 -4.83 -1.79 11.99
C ALA A 78 -4.47 -0.29 11.88
N CYS A 79 -3.23 0.09 12.21
CA CYS A 79 -2.76 1.46 12.01
C CYS A 79 -2.70 1.80 10.52
N ASP A 80 -2.10 0.93 9.70
CA ASP A 80 -1.97 1.14 8.25
C ASP A 80 -3.35 1.27 7.58
N SER A 81 -4.28 0.36 7.86
CA SER A 81 -5.63 0.40 7.29
C SER A 81 -6.39 1.64 7.74
N THR A 82 -6.28 2.02 9.02
CA THR A 82 -6.92 3.23 9.55
C THR A 82 -6.44 4.49 8.84
N ILE A 83 -5.13 4.60 8.61
CA ILE A 83 -4.53 5.74 7.91
C ILE A 83 -4.94 5.71 6.43
N ALA A 84 -4.78 4.55 5.77
CA ALA A 84 -5.17 4.36 4.38
C ALA A 84 -6.65 4.71 4.13
N ASP A 85 -7.57 4.24 4.96
CA ASP A 85 -9.01 4.50 4.81
C ASP A 85 -9.39 5.96 5.07
N SER A 86 -8.53 6.72 5.76
CA SER A 86 -8.73 8.17 5.92
C SER A 86 -8.20 8.92 4.71
N LEU A 87 -6.97 8.62 4.30
CA LEU A 87 -6.34 9.24 3.14
C LEU A 87 -7.10 8.93 1.85
N LEU A 88 -7.61 7.70 1.69
CA LEU A 88 -8.40 7.33 0.52
C LEU A 88 -9.66 8.20 0.35
N LYS A 89 -10.32 8.55 1.46
CA LYS A 89 -11.48 9.45 1.42
C LYS A 89 -11.08 10.82 0.89
N GLU A 90 -9.93 11.33 1.29
CA GLU A 90 -9.40 12.62 0.80
C GLU A 90 -8.98 12.51 -0.67
N VAL A 91 -8.18 11.49 -1.01
CA VAL A 91 -7.62 11.27 -2.35
C VAL A 91 -8.69 11.12 -3.42
N ARG A 92 -9.83 10.48 -3.11
CA ARG A 92 -10.96 10.36 -4.04
C ARG A 92 -11.56 11.70 -4.49
N HIS A 93 -11.30 12.79 -3.77
CA HIS A 93 -11.82 14.13 -4.08
C HIS A 93 -10.81 15.00 -4.84
N TYR A 94 -9.59 14.50 -5.08
CA TYR A 94 -8.58 15.21 -5.85
C TYR A 94 -8.70 14.91 -7.34
N ASP A 95 -8.11 15.80 -8.13
CA ASP A 95 -8.03 15.65 -9.58
C ASP A 95 -7.23 14.40 -9.96
N ILE A 96 -7.72 13.69 -10.97
CA ILE A 96 -7.06 12.51 -11.50
C ILE A 96 -5.81 12.97 -12.26
N MET A 97 -4.69 12.28 -12.03
CA MET A 97 -3.45 12.55 -12.76
C MET A 97 -3.62 12.33 -14.27
N ASP A 98 -2.76 12.96 -15.07
CA ASP A 98 -2.87 13.04 -16.53
C ASP A 98 -2.08 11.98 -17.31
N SER A 99 -1.12 11.34 -16.66
CA SER A 99 -0.08 10.50 -17.28
C SER A 99 0.13 9.19 -16.51
N HIS A 100 0.77 8.20 -17.14
CA HIS A 100 1.21 7.01 -16.41
C HIS A 100 2.59 7.30 -15.82
N ARG A 101 2.80 6.99 -14.54
CA ARG A 101 4.10 7.18 -13.89
C ARG A 101 4.57 5.87 -13.26
N VAL A 102 5.83 5.53 -13.47
CA VAL A 102 6.47 4.38 -12.83
C VAL A 102 7.49 4.89 -11.84
N TYR A 103 7.29 4.57 -10.57
CA TYR A 103 8.28 4.70 -9.51
C TYR A 103 8.89 3.33 -9.26
N GLU A 104 10.19 3.28 -8.96
CA GLU A 104 10.90 2.03 -8.74
C GLU A 104 11.85 2.14 -7.56
N PHE A 105 11.99 1.03 -6.81
CA PHE A 105 12.98 0.94 -5.76
C PHE A 105 13.44 -0.51 -5.57
N SER A 106 14.73 -0.68 -5.31
CA SER A 106 15.35 -1.98 -5.09
C SER A 106 16.12 -1.98 -3.78
N SER A 107 15.85 -2.95 -2.92
CA SER A 107 16.54 -3.09 -1.64
C SER A 107 16.43 -4.50 -1.10
N LEU A 108 17.52 -5.02 -0.52
CA LEU A 108 17.55 -6.30 0.19
C LEU A 108 16.94 -7.47 -0.62
N ASN A 109 17.32 -7.59 -1.89
CA ASN A 109 16.80 -8.59 -2.83
C ASN A 109 15.28 -8.51 -3.06
N ASN A 110 14.70 -7.32 -2.88
CA ASN A 110 13.37 -6.97 -3.32
C ASN A 110 13.46 -5.91 -4.41
N TYR A 111 12.59 -6.05 -5.41
CA TYR A 111 12.31 -5.03 -6.40
C TYR A 111 10.85 -4.62 -6.28
N TYR A 112 10.59 -3.32 -6.36
CA TYR A 112 9.27 -2.72 -6.36
C TYR A 112 9.14 -1.84 -7.61
N ALA A 113 8.09 -2.08 -8.40
CA ALA A 113 7.62 -1.13 -9.40
C ALA A 113 6.20 -0.70 -9.04
N ILE A 114 5.99 0.61 -8.90
CA ILE A 114 4.71 1.23 -8.58
C ILE A 114 4.27 1.99 -9.81
N ILE A 115 3.20 1.53 -10.44
CA ILE A 115 2.62 2.12 -11.64
C ILE A 115 1.40 2.92 -11.19
N LEU A 116 1.48 4.24 -11.35
CA LEU A 116 0.36 5.15 -11.24
C LEU A 116 -0.33 5.28 -12.60
N THR A 117 -1.65 5.18 -12.62
CA THR A 117 -2.48 5.25 -13.82
C THR A 117 -3.42 6.46 -13.78
N PRO A 118 -3.67 7.13 -14.92
CA PRO A 118 -4.58 8.27 -15.01
C PRO A 118 -6.05 7.81 -14.97
N THR A 119 -6.47 7.26 -13.84
CA THR A 119 -7.81 6.74 -13.56
C THR A 119 -8.24 7.10 -12.15
N GLU A 120 -9.52 6.94 -11.86
CA GLU A 120 -10.01 6.92 -10.47
C GLU A 120 -9.28 5.86 -9.64
N TRP A 121 -9.38 6.00 -8.31
CA TRP A 121 -8.76 5.06 -7.39
C TRP A 121 -9.20 3.63 -7.69
N GLN A 122 -8.19 2.80 -7.92
CA GLN A 122 -8.27 1.36 -7.99
C GLN A 122 -6.87 0.87 -7.65
N TYR A 123 -6.77 -0.22 -6.91
CA TYR A 123 -5.48 -0.64 -6.38
C TYR A 123 -5.29 -2.14 -6.55
N GLU A 124 -4.19 -2.52 -7.18
CA GLU A 124 -3.76 -3.91 -7.29
C GLU A 124 -2.35 -4.08 -6.74
N TRP A 125 -2.18 -5.12 -5.94
CA TRP A 125 -0.89 -5.54 -5.40
C TRP A 125 -0.54 -6.91 -5.92
N PHE A 126 0.69 -7.06 -6.40
CA PHE A 126 1.32 -8.35 -6.69
C PHE A 126 2.55 -8.53 -5.82
N GLU A 127 2.69 -9.72 -5.26
CA GLU A 127 3.96 -10.19 -4.71
C GLU A 127 4.35 -11.52 -5.33
N ALA A 128 5.59 -11.58 -5.79
CA ALA A 128 6.17 -12.81 -6.30
C ALA A 128 7.44 -13.18 -5.53
N PHE A 129 7.56 -14.44 -5.18
CA PHE A 129 8.74 -15.02 -4.52
C PHE A 129 9.45 -15.94 -5.51
N ILE A 130 10.67 -15.58 -5.88
CA ILE A 130 11.44 -16.27 -6.92
C ILE A 130 12.61 -16.98 -6.25
N LYS A 131 12.54 -18.32 -6.18
CA LYS A 131 13.59 -19.18 -5.60
C LYS A 131 13.93 -18.83 -4.13
N VAL A 132 12.93 -18.37 -3.37
CA VAL A 132 13.08 -17.98 -1.95
C VAL A 132 12.89 -19.17 -1.00
N LEU A 133 11.99 -20.10 -1.33
CA LEU A 133 11.57 -21.21 -0.45
C LEU A 133 11.87 -22.60 -1.03
N GLY A 134 12.79 -22.68 -1.98
CA GLY A 134 12.97 -23.81 -2.91
C GLY A 134 12.78 -23.32 -4.35
N GLY A 135 13.19 -24.08 -5.36
CA GLY A 135 13.29 -23.64 -6.76
C GLY A 135 12.00 -23.19 -7.47
N GLU A 136 10.92 -22.97 -6.72
CA GLU A 136 9.59 -22.61 -7.19
C GLU A 136 9.39 -21.08 -7.22
N GLU A 137 8.55 -20.65 -8.16
CA GLU A 137 8.07 -19.29 -8.32
C GLU A 137 6.62 -19.24 -7.80
N MET A 138 6.36 -18.44 -6.78
CA MET A 138 5.02 -18.25 -6.22
C MET A 138 4.58 -16.80 -6.42
N MET A 139 3.37 -16.58 -6.93
CA MET A 139 2.80 -15.24 -7.14
C MET A 139 1.43 -15.14 -6.45
N PHE A 140 1.29 -14.11 -5.63
CA PHE A 140 0.04 -13.76 -4.96
C PHE A 140 -0.39 -12.37 -5.39
N SER A 141 -1.70 -12.16 -5.46
CA SER A 141 -2.28 -10.89 -5.85
C SER A 141 -3.58 -10.64 -5.12
N ASP A 142 -3.86 -9.36 -4.89
CA ASP A 142 -5.17 -8.92 -4.44
C ASP A 142 -5.43 -7.50 -4.95
N TYR A 143 -6.69 -7.14 -5.05
CA TYR A 143 -7.13 -5.88 -5.61
C TYR A 143 -8.34 -5.30 -4.89
N GLU A 144 -8.56 -4.01 -5.13
CA GLU A 144 -9.78 -3.29 -4.82
C GLU A 144 -10.10 -2.31 -5.95
N THR A 145 -11.38 -2.11 -6.22
CA THR A 145 -11.86 -1.13 -7.19
C THR A 145 -12.08 0.22 -6.51
N ASN A 146 -12.72 1.18 -7.19
CA ASN A 146 -13.10 2.45 -6.56
C ASN A 146 -14.10 2.27 -5.41
N SER A 147 -14.75 1.11 -5.29
CA SER A 147 -15.58 0.77 -4.14
C SER A 147 -14.76 0.30 -2.94
N ASP A 148 -15.25 0.55 -1.73
CA ASP A 148 -14.57 0.09 -0.51
C ASP A 148 -14.48 -1.44 -0.47
N LYS A 149 -13.28 -1.97 -0.21
CA LYS A 149 -13.06 -3.41 -0.04
C LYS A 149 -13.72 -3.89 1.25
N THR A 150 -14.61 -4.87 1.15
CA THR A 150 -15.32 -5.46 2.30
C THR A 150 -14.58 -6.64 2.91
N GLU A 151 -13.75 -7.33 2.14
CA GLU A 151 -13.02 -8.52 2.56
C GLU A 151 -11.57 -8.21 2.93
N TYR A 152 -11.02 -8.98 3.87
CA TYR A 152 -9.62 -8.84 4.23
C TYR A 152 -8.71 -9.41 3.14
N SER A 153 -7.61 -8.72 2.85
CA SER A 153 -6.70 -9.14 1.80
C SER A 153 -6.08 -10.51 2.07
N CYS A 154 -6.13 -11.40 1.07
CA CYS A 154 -5.47 -12.72 1.13
C CYS A 154 -3.94 -12.61 1.19
N VAL A 155 -3.38 -11.49 0.71
CA VAL A 155 -1.94 -11.15 0.77
C VAL A 155 -1.55 -10.57 2.14
N GLY A 156 -2.53 -10.19 2.95
CA GLY A 156 -2.34 -9.76 4.33
C GLY A 156 -1.74 -8.36 4.49
N GLY A 157 -0.89 -8.16 5.50
CA GLY A 157 -0.47 -6.82 5.95
C GLY A 157 0.31 -6.00 4.92
N CYS A 158 1.06 -6.65 4.01
CA CYS A 158 1.82 -5.97 2.96
C CYS A 158 0.91 -5.14 2.05
N TYR A 159 -0.28 -5.67 1.73
CA TYR A 159 -1.29 -4.98 0.91
C TYR A 159 -1.67 -3.62 1.50
N TYR A 160 -2.03 -3.60 2.78
CA TYR A 160 -2.46 -2.38 3.47
C TYR A 160 -1.33 -1.39 3.72
N SER A 161 -0.13 -1.89 4.05
CA SER A 161 1.05 -1.04 4.26
C SER A 161 1.50 -0.34 2.99
N ALA A 162 1.48 -1.05 1.85
CA ALA A 162 1.79 -0.47 0.55
C ALA A 162 0.70 0.53 0.12
N LYS A 163 -0.58 0.18 0.28
CA LYS A 163 -1.72 1.08 0.04
C LYS A 163 -1.57 2.38 0.84
N MET A 164 -1.30 2.28 2.14
CA MET A 164 -1.10 3.42 3.03
C MET A 164 0.03 4.34 2.53
N ALA A 165 1.19 3.77 2.17
CA ALA A 165 2.34 4.56 1.70
C ALA A 165 2.05 5.30 0.39
N VAL A 166 1.38 4.67 -0.58
CA VAL A 166 1.02 5.34 -1.84
C VAL A 166 -0.02 6.42 -1.60
N LEU A 167 -1.05 6.14 -0.81
CA LEU A 167 -2.08 7.14 -0.48
C LEU A 167 -1.51 8.34 0.27
N ASP A 168 -0.54 8.13 1.16
CA ASP A 168 0.15 9.22 1.87
C ASP A 168 0.84 10.16 0.88
N LYS A 169 1.52 9.61 -0.14
CA LYS A 169 2.13 10.42 -1.19
C LYS A 169 1.08 11.13 -2.06
N LEU A 170 0.06 10.42 -2.51
CA LEU A 170 -1.01 11.00 -3.35
C LEU A 170 -1.75 12.13 -2.63
N ALA A 171 -2.00 11.98 -1.33
CA ALA A 171 -2.61 13.02 -0.51
C ALA A 171 -1.73 14.27 -0.41
N LYS A 172 -0.41 14.11 -0.24
CA LYS A 172 0.57 15.22 -0.25
C LYS A 172 0.63 15.92 -1.61
N LEU A 173 0.56 15.16 -2.70
CA LEU A 173 0.53 15.69 -4.06
C LEU A 173 -0.84 16.30 -4.43
N LYS A 174 -1.89 16.02 -3.66
CA LYS A 174 -3.29 16.35 -3.97
C LYS A 174 -3.72 15.84 -5.34
N LEU A 175 -3.40 14.58 -5.61
CA LEU A 175 -3.75 13.90 -6.85
C LEU A 175 -4.46 12.57 -6.55
N GLN A 176 -5.32 12.16 -7.48
CA GLN A 176 -5.93 10.85 -7.53
C GLN A 176 -5.29 10.01 -8.64
N SER A 177 -5.18 8.70 -8.40
CA SER A 177 -4.60 7.76 -9.35
C SER A 177 -5.10 6.34 -9.09
N GLY A 178 -5.21 5.54 -10.16
CA GLY A 178 -5.15 4.09 -10.02
C GLY A 178 -3.72 3.64 -9.75
N VAL A 179 -3.53 2.52 -9.07
CA VAL A 179 -2.22 2.09 -8.57
C VAL A 179 -2.05 0.60 -8.79
N ILE A 180 -0.93 0.22 -9.37
CA ILE A 180 -0.56 -1.18 -9.56
C ILE A 180 0.86 -1.36 -9.04
N ILE A 181 1.03 -2.21 -8.05
CA ILE A 181 2.35 -2.48 -7.45
C ILE A 181 2.80 -3.88 -7.82
N LEU A 182 3.95 -3.97 -8.46
CA LEU A 182 4.62 -5.22 -8.81
C LEU A 182 5.83 -5.37 -7.88
N ARG A 183 5.77 -6.36 -6.98
CA ARG A 183 6.88 -6.70 -6.11
C ARG A 183 7.45 -8.07 -6.47
N GLU A 184 8.77 -8.13 -6.61
CA GLU A 184 9.52 -9.39 -6.70
C GLU A 184 10.50 -9.51 -5.53
N ALA A 185 10.46 -10.63 -4.83
CA ALA A 185 11.45 -11.02 -3.84
C ALA A 185 12.32 -12.14 -4.43
N TYR A 186 13.62 -11.88 -4.54
CA TYR A 186 14.60 -12.79 -5.13
C TYR A 186 15.31 -13.66 -4.10
N SER A 187 16.09 -14.62 -4.58
CA SER A 187 16.98 -15.43 -3.74
C SER A 187 17.87 -14.54 -2.86
N GLY A 188 18.00 -14.90 -1.59
CA GLY A 188 18.63 -14.06 -0.56
C GLY A 188 17.70 -13.03 0.08
N TYR A 189 16.39 -13.07 -0.19
CA TYR A 189 15.39 -12.27 0.50
C TYR A 189 15.37 -12.55 2.01
N VAL A 190 15.33 -11.47 2.80
CA VAL A 190 15.18 -11.52 4.26
C VAL A 190 13.80 -10.99 4.66
N PRO A 191 12.95 -11.78 5.33
CA PRO A 191 11.60 -11.35 5.72
C PRO A 191 11.64 -10.41 6.92
N LEU A 192 11.85 -9.11 6.66
CA LEU A 192 11.88 -8.04 7.67
C LEU A 192 10.48 -7.55 8.11
N GLY A 193 9.43 -8.15 7.55
CA GLY A 193 8.04 -7.83 7.89
C GLY A 193 7.48 -6.64 7.13
N VAL A 194 6.25 -6.29 7.50
CA VAL A 194 5.37 -5.36 6.77
C VAL A 194 5.92 -3.92 6.76
N PHE A 195 6.65 -3.52 7.82
CA PHE A 195 7.34 -2.22 7.89
C PHE A 195 8.29 -2.02 6.70
N ASN A 196 9.06 -3.04 6.33
CA ASN A 196 10.01 -2.95 5.21
C ASN A 196 9.29 -2.65 3.89
N VAL A 197 8.11 -3.23 3.67
CA VAL A 197 7.31 -2.92 2.47
C VAL A 197 6.92 -1.44 2.45
N ARG A 198 6.36 -0.93 3.55
CA ARG A 198 5.93 0.47 3.63
C ARG A 198 7.06 1.45 3.37
N GLU A 199 8.23 1.23 3.98
CA GLU A 199 9.37 2.14 3.79
C GLU A 199 9.93 2.08 2.37
N ASN A 200 10.05 0.89 1.76
CA ASN A 200 10.50 0.77 0.37
C ASN A 200 9.54 1.48 -0.61
N ILE A 201 8.23 1.39 -0.38
CA ILE A 201 7.23 2.10 -1.18
C ILE A 201 7.34 3.61 -0.97
N LYS A 202 7.54 4.10 0.26
CA LYS A 202 7.77 5.52 0.52
C LYS A 202 9.02 6.03 -0.20
N TYR A 203 10.15 5.32 -0.07
CA TYR A 203 11.39 5.68 -0.78
C TYR A 203 11.20 5.71 -2.30
N ALA A 204 10.48 4.73 -2.86
CA ALA A 204 10.15 4.74 -4.29
C ALA A 204 9.35 5.98 -4.67
N MET A 205 8.27 6.27 -3.93
CA MET A 205 7.35 7.38 -4.22
C MET A 205 7.94 8.77 -3.93
N ASP A 206 8.98 8.85 -3.08
CA ASP A 206 9.74 10.08 -2.83
C ASP A 206 10.89 10.32 -3.80
N GLY A 207 11.25 9.30 -4.58
CA GLY A 207 12.24 9.40 -5.64
C GLY A 207 11.67 9.91 -6.97
N ASP A 208 12.53 9.84 -8.00
CA ASP A 208 12.15 10.19 -9.37
C ASP A 208 11.24 9.11 -9.99
N TYR A 209 10.35 9.54 -10.87
CA TYR A 209 9.51 8.66 -11.67
C TYR A 209 9.85 8.76 -13.16
N LYS A 210 9.42 7.74 -13.90
CA LYS A 210 9.38 7.78 -15.36
C LYS A 210 7.95 7.91 -15.84
N GLU A 211 7.73 8.84 -16.76
CA GLU A 211 6.42 9.13 -17.33
C GLU A 211 6.23 8.40 -18.66
N PHE A 212 5.00 7.92 -18.91
CA PHE A 212 4.62 7.17 -20.09
C PHE A 212 3.25 7.60 -20.61
N GLU A 213 3.06 7.56 -21.92
CA GLU A 213 1.78 7.91 -22.57
C GLU A 213 0.75 6.79 -22.38
N SER A 214 1.21 5.53 -22.30
CA SER A 214 0.33 4.38 -22.18
C SER A 214 0.74 3.41 -21.07
N LEU A 215 -0.26 2.74 -20.47
CA LEU A 215 -0.05 1.64 -19.53
C LEU A 215 0.80 0.53 -20.17
N LYS A 216 0.65 0.30 -21.47
CA LYS A 216 1.43 -0.72 -22.19
C LYS A 216 2.91 -0.37 -22.21
N GLU A 217 3.28 0.88 -22.48
CA GLU A 217 4.68 1.32 -22.41
C GLU A 217 5.25 1.22 -20.99
N ALA A 218 4.48 1.65 -19.99
CA ALA A 218 4.87 1.52 -18.59
C ALA A 218 5.12 0.05 -18.20
N LEU A 219 4.24 -0.88 -18.62
CA LEU A 219 4.41 -2.31 -18.40
C LEU A 219 5.62 -2.89 -19.16
N VAL A 220 5.83 -2.49 -20.41
CA VAL A 220 7.02 -2.89 -21.19
C VAL A 220 8.29 -2.45 -20.47
N TYR A 221 8.32 -1.21 -19.98
CA TYR A 221 9.43 -0.70 -19.18
C TYR A 221 9.67 -1.55 -17.93
N CYS A 222 8.64 -1.81 -17.13
CA CYS A 222 8.74 -2.67 -15.94
C CYS A 222 9.27 -4.08 -16.30
N GLY A 223 8.85 -4.62 -17.45
CA GLY A 223 9.31 -5.92 -17.95
C GLY A 223 10.80 -5.98 -18.29
N THR A 224 11.47 -4.84 -18.47
CA THR A 224 12.95 -4.80 -18.63
C THR A 224 13.70 -4.95 -17.31
N LYS A 225 13.00 -4.80 -16.18
CA LYS A 225 13.58 -4.80 -14.83
C LYS A 225 13.18 -6.04 -14.02
N LEU A 226 11.94 -6.49 -14.19
CA LEU A 226 11.38 -7.68 -13.54
C LEU A 226 11.96 -8.97 -14.13
N GLN A 227 12.08 -10.01 -13.29
CA GLN A 227 12.47 -11.35 -13.76
C GLN A 227 11.25 -12.13 -14.28
N ILE A 228 10.07 -11.89 -13.72
CA ILE A 228 8.84 -12.53 -14.18
C ILE A 228 8.30 -11.77 -15.39
N PRO A 229 7.99 -12.47 -16.49
CA PRO A 229 7.37 -11.82 -17.64
C PRO A 229 6.05 -11.14 -17.28
N ILE A 230 5.87 -9.91 -17.77
CA ILE A 230 4.63 -9.12 -17.62
C ILE A 230 3.37 -9.92 -17.99
N SER A 231 3.47 -10.83 -18.96
CA SER A 231 2.36 -11.70 -19.36
C SER A 231 1.81 -12.57 -18.24
N LYS A 232 2.63 -12.96 -17.24
CA LYS A 232 2.14 -13.69 -16.05
C LYS A 232 1.30 -12.78 -15.15
N TYR A 233 1.79 -11.57 -14.87
CA TYR A 233 1.05 -10.57 -14.11
C TYR A 233 -0.29 -10.24 -14.76
N VAL A 234 -0.30 -9.98 -16.08
CA VAL A 234 -1.53 -9.71 -16.83
C VAL A 234 -2.50 -10.89 -16.79
N LYS A 235 -2.02 -12.14 -16.82
CA LYS A 235 -2.88 -13.33 -16.72
C LYS A 235 -3.53 -13.48 -15.35
N GLN A 236 -2.79 -13.19 -14.28
CA GLN A 236 -3.27 -13.31 -12.91
C GLN A 236 -4.14 -12.11 -12.49
N SER A 237 -3.90 -10.96 -13.09
CA SER A 237 -4.57 -9.71 -12.74
C SER A 237 -6.08 -9.70 -12.99
N ASN A 238 -6.77 -8.94 -12.14
CA ASN A 238 -8.13 -8.48 -12.37
C ASN A 238 -8.12 -7.08 -13.01
N LEU A 239 -7.44 -6.10 -12.39
CA LEU A 239 -7.51 -4.70 -12.82
C LEU A 239 -6.71 -4.40 -14.10
N LEU A 240 -5.51 -4.97 -14.27
CA LEU A 240 -4.72 -4.79 -15.51
C LEU A 240 -5.50 -5.24 -16.74
N LYS A 241 -6.27 -6.34 -16.66
CA LYS A 241 -7.07 -6.82 -17.80
C LYS A 241 -8.13 -5.79 -18.18
N GLU A 242 -8.85 -5.28 -17.19
CA GLU A 242 -9.88 -4.25 -17.39
C GLU A 242 -9.29 -2.95 -17.94
N LEU A 243 -8.15 -2.50 -17.40
CA LEU A 243 -7.45 -1.30 -17.85
C LEU A 243 -6.92 -1.43 -19.28
N LEU A 244 -6.41 -2.60 -19.66
CA LEU A 244 -5.93 -2.87 -21.01
C LEU A 244 -7.08 -3.00 -22.02
N HIS A 245 -8.23 -3.56 -21.61
CA HIS A 245 -9.40 -3.73 -22.49
C HIS A 245 -10.25 -2.46 -22.62
N SER A 246 -10.40 -1.67 -21.56
CA SER A 246 -11.26 -0.48 -21.53
C SER A 246 -10.80 0.63 -22.48
N LYS A 247 -9.48 0.77 -22.70
CA LYS A 247 -8.95 1.65 -23.76
C LYS A 247 -9.27 1.16 -25.18
N GLN A 248 -9.56 -0.13 -25.36
CA GLN A 248 -9.93 -0.70 -26.66
C GLN A 248 -11.42 -0.55 -26.96
N THR A 249 -12.27 -0.33 -25.96
CA THR A 249 -13.66 0.11 -26.14
C THR A 249 -13.72 1.63 -26.27
N THR A 250 -13.34 2.16 -27.42
CA THR A 250 -13.61 3.55 -27.79
C THR A 250 -15.12 3.76 -28.05
N LEU A 251 -15.52 5.04 -28.10
CA LEU A 251 -16.87 5.63 -28.24
C LEU A 251 -17.92 4.90 -29.11
N ASP A 252 -17.52 3.99 -30.00
CA ASP A 252 -18.41 3.15 -30.81
C ASP A 252 -19.30 2.22 -29.96
N SER A 253 -18.89 1.89 -28.73
CA SER A 253 -19.71 1.07 -27.82
C SER A 253 -20.94 1.81 -27.27
N PHE A 254 -20.96 3.15 -27.33
CA PHE A 254 -22.10 3.98 -26.89
C PHE A 254 -23.08 4.30 -28.02
N PHE A 255 -22.67 4.23 -29.29
CA PHE A 255 -23.56 4.38 -30.44
C PHE A 255 -24.11 3.02 -30.87
N LYS A 256 -25.13 2.51 -30.16
CA LYS A 256 -26.02 1.50 -30.73
C LYS A 256 -26.62 2.06 -32.01
N LYS A 257 -26.29 1.45 -33.17
CA LYS A 257 -27.00 1.65 -34.44
C LYS A 257 -28.50 1.60 -34.18
N SER A 258 -29.19 2.73 -34.39
CA SER A 258 -30.64 2.74 -34.52
C SER A 258 -31.03 1.77 -35.63
N PRO A 259 -32.02 0.87 -35.44
CA PRO A 259 -32.50 0.05 -36.53
C PRO A 259 -33.12 0.98 -37.58
N ASP A 260 -32.62 0.90 -38.81
CA ASP A 260 -33.26 1.50 -39.97
C ASP A 260 -34.73 1.03 -40.01
N LEU A 261 -35.67 1.96 -39.89
CA LEU A 261 -37.05 1.72 -40.30
C LEU A 261 -37.03 1.56 -41.83
N GLN A 262 -37.11 0.32 -42.29
CA GLN A 262 -37.46 0.03 -43.68
C GLN A 262 -38.96 0.28 -43.87
N GLN A 263 -39.27 1.11 -44.87
CA GLN A 263 -40.58 1.20 -45.53
C GLN A 263 -40.91 -0.09 -46.27
#